data_AF-A0A2Z6RXT4-F1
#
_entry.id   AF-A0A2Z6RXT4-F1
#
_cell.length_a   1.000
_cell.length_b   1.000
_cell.length_c   1.000
_cell.angle_alpha   90.00
_cell.angle_beta   90.00
_cell.angle_gamma   90.00
#
_symmetry.space_group_name_H-M   'P 1'
#
loop_
_entity.id
_entity.type
_entity.pdbx_description
1 polymer ?
#
loop_
_entity_poly.entity_id
_entity_poly.type
_entity_poly.pdbx_seq_one_letter_code
_entity_poly.pdbx_strand_id
1 'polypeptide(L)'
;MNTLMKSRVHSIQECVSKGGKIIEVEQNATSNYKVRIKMPDRSEKFFPNITQRSLQPFIKKTQQLRQNKAVTNISEVSTSEEETSEIRALKFLQAMYDDGVISEYHKNQQGNYVVRMRMPPEYLCESMADEIINSGDSFEQSMSDGGNITNFKKLESYSVCVKMPEGNIEQFENISQERLNKYKDRINSQPMDVHDSTVIYKNCKRNTFDAYMQQPGATIVEVRPYTFYSVHVKTLDDRIEYYPHISKEQFQLYQKEE
;
A
#
# COMPACT_ATOMS: atom_id res chain seq x y z
N MET A 1 -11.83 -53.23 6.27
CA MET A 1 -12.54 -52.44 5.25
C MET A 1 -11.88 -51.07 5.17
N ASN A 2 -10.97 -50.86 4.22
CA ASN A 2 -10.33 -49.55 4.00
C ASN A 2 -11.23 -48.71 3.09
N THR A 3 -11.98 -47.80 3.70
CA THR A 3 -12.74 -46.77 2.98
C THR A 3 -11.74 -45.79 2.38
N LEU A 4 -11.34 -46.04 1.13
CA LEU A 4 -10.58 -45.09 0.33
C LEU A 4 -11.39 -43.79 0.29
N MET A 5 -10.95 -42.78 1.04
CA MET A 5 -11.46 -41.42 0.92
C MET A 5 -11.14 -40.97 -0.51
N LYS A 6 -12.11 -41.11 -1.41
CA LYS A 6 -12.09 -40.48 -2.73
C LYS A 6 -12.03 -38.97 -2.47
N SER A 7 -10.82 -38.42 -2.43
CA SER A 7 -10.58 -36.99 -2.55
C SER A 7 -11.38 -36.53 -3.75
N ARG A 8 -12.49 -35.83 -3.49
CA ARG A 8 -13.25 -35.19 -4.55
C ARG A 8 -12.31 -34.15 -5.13
N VAL A 9 -11.75 -34.43 -6.29
CA VAL A 9 -11.04 -33.43 -7.07
C VAL A 9 -12.09 -32.40 -7.45
N HIS A 10 -12.10 -31.29 -6.70
CA HIS A 10 -12.97 -30.18 -7.02
C HIS A 10 -12.55 -29.68 -8.40
N SER A 11 -13.49 -29.22 -9.22
CA SER A 11 -13.15 -28.60 -10.50
C SER A 11 -12.91 -27.10 -10.32
N ILE A 12 -12.20 -26.46 -11.26
CA ILE A 12 -12.06 -24.99 -11.28
C ILE A 12 -13.43 -24.31 -11.25
N GLN A 13 -14.38 -24.83 -12.03
CA GLN A 13 -15.75 -24.31 -12.10
C GLN A 13 -16.44 -24.32 -10.74
N GLU A 14 -16.24 -25.38 -9.96
CA GLU A 14 -16.81 -25.51 -8.62
C GLU A 14 -16.15 -24.55 -7.62
N CYS A 15 -14.82 -24.37 -7.70
CA CYS A 15 -14.13 -23.40 -6.86
C CYS A 15 -14.58 -21.96 -7.17
N VAL A 16 -14.73 -21.62 -8.44
CA VAL A 16 -15.19 -20.29 -8.87
C VAL A 16 -16.67 -20.06 -8.52
N SER A 17 -17.54 -21.06 -8.66
CA SER A 17 -18.96 -20.92 -8.28
C SER A 17 -19.17 -20.74 -6.78
N LYS A 18 -18.23 -21.25 -5.95
CA LYS A 18 -18.17 -21.03 -4.49
C LYS A 18 -17.52 -19.70 -4.10
N GLY A 19 -17.27 -18.79 -5.04
CA GLY A 19 -16.68 -17.48 -4.79
C GLY A 19 -15.15 -17.46 -4.78
N GLY A 20 -14.49 -18.54 -5.19
CA GLY A 20 -13.04 -18.58 -5.35
C GLY A 20 -12.55 -17.65 -6.46
N LYS A 21 -11.46 -16.92 -6.20
CA LYS A 21 -10.81 -15.99 -7.13
C LYS A 21 -9.54 -16.62 -7.70
N ILE A 22 -9.41 -16.64 -9.02
CA ILE A 22 -8.17 -17.05 -9.69
C ILE A 22 -7.13 -15.96 -9.42
N ILE A 23 -6.05 -16.33 -8.74
CA ILE A 23 -4.96 -15.39 -8.38
C ILE A 23 -3.73 -15.56 -9.28
N GLU A 24 -3.58 -16.73 -9.91
CA GLU A 24 -2.41 -17.04 -10.72
C GLU A 24 -2.76 -18.02 -11.83
N VAL A 25 -2.22 -17.76 -13.03
CA VAL A 25 -2.31 -18.63 -14.20
C VAL A 25 -0.94 -18.64 -14.86
N GLU A 26 -0.26 -19.78 -14.81
CA GLU A 26 1.08 -19.98 -15.37
C GLU A 26 0.99 -21.00 -16.51
N GLN A 27 1.61 -20.73 -17.65
CA GLN A 27 1.71 -21.68 -18.76
C GLN A 27 2.94 -22.57 -18.57
N ASN A 28 2.74 -23.89 -18.54
CA ASN A 28 3.81 -24.87 -18.54
C ASN A 28 4.39 -25.07 -19.96
N ALA A 29 5.60 -25.61 -20.02
CA ALA A 29 6.29 -25.98 -21.27
C ALA A 29 5.48 -26.89 -22.21
N THR A 30 4.50 -27.65 -21.68
CA THR A 30 3.66 -28.57 -22.45
C THR A 30 2.36 -27.92 -22.97
N SER A 31 2.28 -26.58 -23.02
CA SER A 31 1.07 -25.82 -23.41
C SER A 31 -0.16 -26.04 -22.50
N ASN A 32 0.04 -26.63 -21.32
CA ASN A 32 -0.97 -26.70 -20.26
C ASN A 32 -0.78 -25.56 -19.27
N TYR A 33 -1.76 -25.31 -18.43
CA TYR A 33 -1.72 -24.26 -17.43
C TYR A 33 -1.71 -24.82 -16.01
N LYS A 34 -1.02 -24.13 -15.11
CA LYS A 34 -1.20 -24.23 -13.66
C LYS A 34 -2.08 -23.08 -13.22
N VAL A 35 -3.08 -23.39 -12.40
CA VAL A 35 -4.03 -22.39 -11.91
C VAL A 35 -4.08 -22.45 -10.39
N ARG A 36 -3.97 -21.28 -9.76
CA ARG A 36 -4.12 -21.13 -8.31
C ARG A 36 -5.35 -20.29 -8.00
N ILE A 37 -6.21 -20.82 -7.13
CA ILE A 37 -7.48 -20.20 -6.76
C ILE A 37 -7.50 -19.96 -5.25
N LYS A 38 -7.76 -18.73 -4.84
CA LYS A 38 -7.97 -18.35 -3.44
C LYS A 38 -9.47 -18.40 -3.12
N MET A 39 -9.83 -19.23 -2.16
CA MET A 39 -11.20 -19.42 -1.70
C MET A 39 -11.59 -18.33 -0.66
N PRO A 40 -12.90 -18.11 -0.40
CA PRO A 40 -13.35 -17.14 0.60
C PRO A 40 -12.88 -17.44 2.03
N ASP A 41 -12.71 -18.71 2.37
CA ASP A 41 -12.14 -19.19 3.65
C ASP A 41 -10.61 -19.01 3.75
N ARG A 42 -10.02 -18.28 2.80
CA ARG A 42 -8.57 -18.05 2.64
C ARG A 42 -7.76 -19.29 2.25
N SER A 43 -8.39 -20.46 2.04
CA SER A 43 -7.69 -21.65 1.54
C SER A 43 -7.30 -21.48 0.07
N GLU A 44 -6.21 -22.13 -0.33
CA GLU A 44 -5.75 -22.13 -1.72
C GLU A 44 -5.99 -23.51 -2.35
N LYS A 45 -6.43 -23.49 -3.62
CA LYS A 45 -6.61 -24.68 -4.44
C LYS A 45 -5.72 -24.59 -5.66
N PHE A 46 -4.94 -25.64 -5.87
CA PHE A 46 -3.98 -25.75 -6.96
C PHE A 46 -4.45 -26.76 -8.00
N PHE A 47 -4.40 -26.34 -9.25
CA PHE A 47 -4.88 -27.11 -10.40
C PHE A 47 -3.75 -27.23 -11.43
N PRO A 48 -2.98 -28.33 -11.39
CA PRO A 48 -1.98 -28.59 -12.40
C PRO A 48 -2.63 -29.09 -13.70
N ASN A 49 -1.94 -28.86 -14.82
CA ASN A 49 -2.23 -29.49 -16.12
C ASN A 49 -3.63 -29.18 -16.69
N ILE A 50 -4.02 -27.92 -16.61
CA ILE A 50 -5.32 -27.45 -17.11
C ILE A 50 -5.20 -27.06 -18.58
N THR A 51 -6.11 -27.56 -19.41
CA THR A 51 -6.13 -27.21 -20.82
C THR A 51 -6.64 -25.78 -21.04
N GLN A 52 -6.17 -25.12 -22.10
CA GLN A 52 -6.67 -23.79 -22.49
C GLN A 52 -8.20 -23.75 -22.64
N ARG A 53 -8.80 -24.85 -23.15
CA ARG A 53 -10.25 -24.99 -23.34
C ARG A 53 -11.01 -24.97 -22.02
N SER A 54 -10.47 -25.59 -20.98
CA SER A 54 -11.06 -25.57 -19.63
C SER A 54 -10.96 -24.21 -18.95
N LEU A 55 -9.95 -23.41 -19.32
CA LEU A 55 -9.73 -22.08 -18.78
C LEU A 55 -10.49 -20.97 -19.52
N GLN A 56 -10.79 -21.15 -20.81
CA GLN A 56 -11.51 -20.18 -21.65
C GLN A 56 -12.71 -19.48 -20.98
N PRO A 57 -13.62 -20.18 -20.27
CA PRO A 57 -14.76 -19.54 -19.61
C PRO A 57 -14.36 -18.53 -18.53
N PHE A 58 -13.24 -18.79 -17.84
CA PHE A 58 -12.75 -17.99 -16.74
C PHE A 58 -11.79 -16.89 -17.22
N ILE A 59 -10.99 -17.20 -18.25
CA ILE A 59 -10.11 -16.27 -18.94
C ILE A 59 -10.93 -15.19 -19.64
N LYS A 60 -12.08 -15.46 -20.28
CA LYS A 60 -12.90 -14.39 -20.88
C LYS A 60 -13.40 -13.36 -19.85
N LYS A 61 -13.67 -13.79 -18.61
CA LYS A 61 -14.07 -12.89 -17.51
C LYS A 61 -12.89 -12.07 -16.97
N THR A 62 -11.68 -12.64 -16.95
CA THR A 62 -10.45 -11.91 -16.58
C THR A 62 -9.89 -11.09 -17.75
N GLN A 63 -10.15 -11.50 -18.99
CA GLN A 63 -9.79 -10.80 -20.22
C GLN A 63 -10.77 -9.69 -20.57
N GLN A 64 -12.04 -9.69 -20.17
CA GLN A 64 -12.82 -8.45 -20.21
C GLN A 64 -12.26 -7.41 -19.23
N LEU A 65 -11.67 -7.84 -18.11
CA LEU A 65 -10.84 -6.98 -17.25
C LEU A 65 -9.49 -6.59 -17.91
N ARG A 66 -8.96 -7.38 -18.86
CA ARG A 66 -7.72 -7.11 -19.61
C ARG A 66 -7.92 -6.57 -21.04
N GLN A 67 -9.13 -6.48 -21.58
CA GLN A 67 -9.41 -5.95 -22.92
C GLN A 67 -9.75 -4.46 -22.87
N ASN A 68 -10.09 -3.95 -21.68
CA ASN A 68 -9.81 -2.55 -21.34
C ASN A 68 -8.30 -2.28 -21.10
N LYS A 69 -7.45 -3.31 -21.21
CA LYS A 69 -5.99 -3.32 -20.96
C LYS A 69 -5.18 -3.74 -22.20
N ALA A 70 -5.80 -3.86 -23.38
CA ALA A 70 -5.15 -4.33 -24.62
C ALA A 70 -5.79 -3.74 -25.90
N VAL A 71 -5.74 -2.43 -26.04
CA VAL A 71 -5.37 -1.78 -27.31
C VAL A 71 -4.06 -1.08 -26.92
N THR A 72 -2.88 -1.62 -27.25
CA THR A 72 -2.34 -1.75 -28.59
C THR A 72 -1.25 -2.83 -28.58
N ASN A 73 -1.34 -3.82 -29.47
CA ASN A 73 -0.19 -4.65 -29.82
C ASN A 73 0.84 -3.76 -30.54
N ILE A 74 1.99 -3.53 -29.94
CA ILE A 74 3.17 -3.06 -30.66
C ILE A 74 3.81 -4.31 -31.26
N SER A 75 3.46 -4.59 -32.52
CA SER A 75 4.30 -5.37 -33.41
C SER A 75 5.67 -4.71 -33.43
N GLU A 76 6.72 -5.51 -33.32
CA GLU A 76 8.09 -5.12 -33.61
C GLU A 76 8.11 -4.39 -34.97
N VAL A 77 8.24 -3.07 -34.93
CA VAL A 77 8.59 -2.25 -36.07
C VAL A 77 9.77 -1.41 -35.63
N SER A 78 10.85 -1.67 -36.33
CA SER A 78 12.11 -0.95 -36.40
C SER A 78 11.96 0.57 -36.34
N THR A 79 12.86 1.16 -35.55
CA THR A 79 13.53 2.46 -35.74
C THR A 79 12.69 3.73 -35.87
N SER A 80 12.92 4.62 -34.89
CA SER A 80 12.75 6.08 -34.92
C SER A 80 11.38 6.61 -35.30
N GLU A 81 10.55 6.93 -34.30
CA GLU A 81 9.50 7.93 -34.42
C GLU A 81 9.07 8.37 -33.00
N GLU A 82 8.75 9.66 -32.85
CA GLU A 82 8.45 10.33 -31.59
C GLU A 82 7.46 9.56 -30.73
N GLU A 83 7.87 9.17 -29.52
CA GLU A 83 6.93 8.66 -28.53
C GLU A 83 5.86 9.71 -28.26
N THR A 84 4.60 9.39 -28.58
CA THR A 84 3.48 10.27 -28.29
C THR A 84 3.40 10.53 -26.79
N SER A 85 2.94 11.72 -26.40
CA SER A 85 2.77 12.12 -25.00
C SER A 85 1.93 11.13 -24.20
N GLU A 86 1.00 10.44 -24.86
CA GLU A 86 0.13 9.42 -24.26
C GLU A 86 0.88 8.13 -23.90
N ILE A 87 1.80 7.67 -24.75
CA ILE A 87 2.63 6.49 -24.45
C ILE A 87 3.53 6.78 -23.24
N ARG A 88 4.09 7.99 -23.17
CA ARG A 88 4.93 8.40 -22.04
C ARG A 88 4.14 8.45 -20.73
N ALA A 89 2.92 8.99 -20.76
CA ALA A 89 2.03 9.03 -19.59
C ALA A 89 1.66 7.62 -19.09
N LEU A 90 1.35 6.69 -20.01
CA LEU A 90 1.05 5.30 -19.65
C LEU A 90 2.24 4.58 -19.02
N LYS A 91 3.44 4.73 -19.59
CA LYS A 91 4.67 4.16 -19.03
C LYS A 91 4.92 4.67 -17.61
N PHE A 92 4.70 5.96 -17.37
CA PHE A 92 4.84 6.56 -16.04
C PHE A 92 3.83 6.00 -15.03
N LEU A 93 2.54 5.94 -15.39
CA LEU A 93 1.50 5.39 -14.50
C LEU A 93 1.73 3.90 -14.21
N GLN A 94 2.18 3.14 -15.20
CA GLN A 94 2.54 1.74 -15.01
C GLN A 94 3.71 1.59 -14.02
N ALA A 95 4.76 2.40 -14.14
CA ALA A 95 5.87 2.40 -13.20
C ALA A 95 5.41 2.73 -11.77
N MET A 96 4.59 3.77 -11.58
CA MET A 96 4.03 4.11 -10.26
C MET A 96 3.18 2.98 -9.66
N TYR A 97 2.46 2.23 -10.50
CA TYR A 97 1.66 1.10 -10.05
C TYR A 97 2.53 -0.09 -9.65
N ASP A 98 3.55 -0.40 -10.44
CA ASP A 98 4.48 -1.50 -10.19
C ASP A 98 5.33 -1.24 -8.93
N ASP A 99 5.70 0.02 -8.69
CA ASP A 99 6.36 0.49 -7.46
C ASP A 99 5.40 0.56 -6.25
N GLY A 100 4.11 0.28 -6.46
CA GLY A 100 3.11 0.26 -5.40
C GLY A 100 2.70 1.64 -4.87
N VAL A 101 3.11 2.73 -5.54
CA VAL A 101 2.73 4.11 -5.20
C VAL A 101 1.24 4.37 -5.48
N ILE A 102 0.68 3.70 -6.49
CA ILE A 102 -0.74 3.80 -6.85
C ILE A 102 -1.38 2.41 -6.87
N SER A 103 -2.64 2.31 -6.49
CA SER A 103 -3.38 1.05 -6.47
C SER A 103 -4.22 0.81 -7.71
N GLU A 104 -4.51 1.87 -8.48
CA GLU A 104 -5.28 1.80 -9.73
C GLU A 104 -5.11 3.10 -10.51
N TYR A 105 -5.28 3.02 -11.83
CA TYR A 105 -5.48 4.17 -12.70
C TYR A 105 -6.39 3.79 -13.88
N HIS A 106 -7.17 4.74 -14.38
CA HIS A 106 -8.03 4.55 -15.56
C HIS A 106 -8.29 5.89 -16.26
N LYS A 107 -8.69 5.85 -17.54
CA LYS A 107 -9.06 7.05 -18.30
C LYS A 107 -10.55 7.32 -18.13
N ASN A 108 -10.95 8.53 -17.76
CA ASN A 108 -12.35 8.92 -17.66
C ASN A 108 -12.96 9.25 -19.04
N GLN A 109 -14.26 9.54 -19.10
CA GLN A 109 -14.97 9.85 -20.35
C GLN A 109 -14.43 11.08 -21.09
N GLN A 110 -13.71 11.97 -20.40
CA GLN A 110 -13.10 13.17 -20.97
C GLN A 110 -11.67 12.93 -21.49
N GLY A 111 -11.15 11.71 -21.35
CA GLY A 111 -9.80 11.37 -21.77
C GLY A 111 -8.71 11.68 -20.72
N ASN A 112 -9.08 12.01 -19.48
CA ASN A 112 -8.11 12.28 -18.40
C ASN A 112 -7.83 11.02 -17.59
N TYR A 113 -6.58 10.85 -17.12
CA TYR A 113 -6.25 9.78 -16.19
C TYR A 113 -6.73 10.12 -14.77
N VAL A 114 -7.49 9.20 -14.18
CA VAL A 114 -7.86 9.17 -12.77
C VAL A 114 -6.97 8.12 -12.10
N VAL A 115 -6.32 8.51 -11.01
CA VAL A 115 -5.32 7.69 -10.32
C VAL A 115 -5.70 7.60 -8.85
N ARG A 116 -5.62 6.40 -8.28
CA ARG A 116 -5.79 6.20 -6.83
C ARG A 116 -4.44 5.92 -6.21
N MET A 117 -3.98 6.86 -5.38
CA MET A 117 -2.74 6.74 -4.63
C MET A 117 -2.88 5.65 -3.56
N ARG A 118 -1.83 4.86 -3.37
CA ARG A 118 -1.64 4.04 -2.17
C ARG A 118 -0.77 4.87 -1.24
N MET A 119 -1.37 5.43 -0.19
CA MET A 119 -0.61 6.11 0.85
C MET A 119 0.34 5.10 1.51
N PRO A 120 1.66 5.34 1.47
CA PRO A 120 2.57 4.49 2.22
C PRO A 120 2.29 4.61 3.72
N PRO A 121 2.57 3.56 4.50
CA PRO A 121 2.27 3.52 5.94
C PRO A 121 2.85 4.69 6.73
N GLU A 122 3.96 5.25 6.26
CA GLU A 122 4.65 6.43 6.81
C GLU A 122 3.82 7.75 6.79
N TYR A 123 2.71 7.78 6.03
CA TYR A 123 1.74 8.89 6.06
C TYR A 123 0.49 8.57 6.89
N LEU A 124 0.36 7.33 7.37
CA LEU A 124 -0.57 6.95 8.42
C LEU A 124 0.09 7.31 9.75
N CYS A 125 -0.69 7.79 10.72
CA CYS A 125 -0.13 8.17 12.02
C CYS A 125 0.44 6.91 12.71
N GLU A 126 1.77 6.77 12.72
CA GLU A 126 2.49 5.51 13.01
C GLU A 126 2.30 4.96 14.43
N SER A 127 1.66 5.70 15.35
CA SER A 127 1.33 5.14 16.67
C SER A 127 0.10 4.23 16.67
N MET A 128 -0.61 4.07 15.55
CA MET A 128 -1.87 3.30 15.48
C MET A 128 -2.00 2.39 14.24
N ALA A 129 -0.95 2.27 13.42
CA ALA A 129 -1.04 1.60 12.10
C ALA A 129 -1.44 0.12 12.16
N ASP A 130 -1.17 -0.58 13.26
CA ASP A 130 -1.58 -1.99 13.44
C ASP A 130 -3.08 -2.16 13.79
N GLU A 131 -3.81 -1.09 14.10
CA GLU A 131 -5.22 -1.11 14.51
C GLU A 131 -6.17 -0.36 13.55
N ILE A 132 -5.66 0.17 12.43
CA ILE A 132 -6.51 0.87 11.46
C ILE A 132 -7.34 -0.14 10.67
N ILE A 133 -8.61 -0.28 11.05
CA ILE A 133 -9.59 -1.11 10.34
C ILE A 133 -10.40 -0.20 9.42
N ASN A 134 -10.33 -0.44 8.11
CA ASN A 134 -11.28 0.14 7.17
C ASN A 134 -12.56 -0.72 7.18
N SER A 135 -13.51 -0.38 8.04
CA SER A 135 -14.82 -1.05 8.15
C SER A 135 -15.67 -0.91 6.89
N GLY A 136 -15.39 0.10 6.05
CA GLY A 136 -16.20 0.45 4.89
C GLY A 136 -17.34 1.42 5.23
N ASP A 137 -17.48 1.78 6.50
CA ASP A 137 -18.44 2.75 6.97
C ASP A 137 -18.02 4.18 6.60
N SER A 138 -19.01 5.08 6.58
CA SER A 138 -18.75 6.51 6.37
C SER A 138 -18.39 7.16 7.70
N PHE A 139 -17.66 8.29 7.64
CA PHE A 139 -17.32 9.07 8.84
C PHE A 139 -18.56 9.39 9.71
N GLU A 140 -19.68 9.79 9.11
CA GLU A 140 -20.93 10.07 9.83
C GLU A 140 -21.50 8.83 10.51
N GLN A 141 -21.35 7.66 9.90
CA GLN A 141 -21.82 6.40 10.47
C GLN A 141 -20.98 6.06 11.71
N SER A 142 -19.65 6.05 11.59
CA SER A 142 -18.74 5.77 12.71
C SER A 142 -18.91 6.77 13.86
N MET A 143 -19.16 8.05 13.56
CA MET A 143 -19.51 9.02 14.60
C MET A 143 -20.90 8.75 15.19
N SER A 144 -21.89 8.34 14.40
CA SER A 144 -23.23 7.99 14.93
C SER A 144 -23.19 6.78 15.86
N ASP A 145 -22.30 5.83 15.57
CA ASP A 145 -22.11 4.60 16.35
C ASP A 145 -21.26 4.82 17.61
N GLY A 146 -20.93 6.07 17.94
CA GLY A 146 -20.26 6.44 19.19
C GLY A 146 -18.75 6.62 19.08
N GLY A 147 -18.21 6.69 17.85
CA GLY A 147 -16.81 7.02 17.62
C GLY A 147 -16.40 8.36 18.23
N ASN A 148 -15.15 8.42 18.70
CA ASN A 148 -14.50 9.61 19.22
C ASN A 148 -13.26 9.96 18.40
N ILE A 149 -13.11 11.24 18.06
CA ILE A 149 -11.96 11.71 17.29
C ILE A 149 -10.74 11.77 18.21
N THR A 150 -9.72 10.98 17.89
CA THR A 150 -8.47 10.91 18.67
C THR A 150 -7.36 11.74 18.06
N ASN A 151 -7.36 11.91 16.74
CA ASN A 151 -6.38 12.71 16.03
C ASN A 151 -6.99 13.30 14.74
N PHE A 152 -6.52 14.47 14.34
CA PHE A 152 -6.81 15.01 13.02
C PHE A 152 -5.63 15.82 12.49
N LYS A 153 -5.39 15.73 11.19
CA LYS A 153 -4.36 16.47 10.48
C LYS A 153 -5.01 17.28 9.36
N LYS A 154 -4.69 18.57 9.31
CA LYS A 154 -5.12 19.45 8.21
C LYS A 154 -4.13 19.34 7.06
N LEU A 155 -4.64 18.93 5.89
CA LEU A 155 -3.96 19.00 4.60
C LEU A 155 -4.73 20.03 3.74
N GLU A 156 -5.12 19.68 2.52
CA GLU A 156 -6.15 20.44 1.78
C GLU A 156 -7.54 20.26 2.40
N SER A 157 -7.79 19.05 2.91
CA SER A 157 -8.93 18.61 3.71
C SER A 157 -8.42 17.99 5.03
N TYR A 158 -9.31 17.64 5.95
CA TYR A 158 -8.91 16.95 7.17
C TYR A 158 -8.81 15.43 6.95
N SER A 159 -7.71 14.86 7.44
CA SER A 159 -7.62 13.42 7.73
C SER A 159 -7.86 13.23 9.23
N VAL A 160 -8.77 12.34 9.61
CA VAL A 160 -9.29 12.18 10.97
C VAL A 160 -9.18 10.71 11.36
N CYS A 161 -8.64 10.44 12.55
CA CYS A 161 -8.68 9.13 13.18
C CYS A 161 -9.78 9.11 14.24
N VAL A 162 -10.66 8.10 14.15
CA VAL A 162 -11.79 7.90 15.04
C VAL A 162 -11.58 6.59 15.79
N LYS A 163 -11.59 6.64 17.12
CA LYS A 163 -11.61 5.45 17.96
C LYS A 163 -13.06 5.07 18.25
N MET A 164 -13.42 3.86 17.85
CA MET A 164 -14.74 3.29 18.08
C MET A 164 -14.89 2.80 19.52
N PRO A 165 -16.12 2.66 20.04
CA PRO A 165 -16.37 2.13 21.38
C PRO A 165 -15.76 0.75 21.63
N GLU A 166 -15.67 -0.08 20.59
CA GLU A 166 -15.10 -1.42 20.62
C GLU A 166 -13.56 -1.41 20.69
N GLY A 167 -12.95 -0.23 20.54
CA GLY A 167 -11.52 0.02 20.68
C GLY A 167 -10.76 0.11 19.37
N ASN A 168 -11.33 -0.33 18.24
CA ASN A 168 -10.71 -0.21 16.93
C ASN A 168 -10.66 1.25 16.46
N ILE A 169 -9.74 1.50 15.53
CA ILE A 169 -9.48 2.85 15.02
C ILE A 169 -9.74 2.87 13.53
N GLU A 170 -10.48 3.88 13.10
CA GLU A 170 -10.86 4.06 11.71
C GLU A 170 -10.31 5.40 11.22
N GLN A 171 -9.77 5.43 10.00
CA GLN A 171 -9.24 6.64 9.41
C GLN A 171 -10.13 7.12 8.27
N PHE A 172 -10.46 8.41 8.32
CA PHE A 172 -11.26 9.08 7.32
C PHE A 172 -10.48 10.23 6.69
N GLU A 173 -10.48 10.28 5.36
CA GLU A 173 -9.87 11.35 4.58
C GLU A 173 -10.94 12.26 3.99
N ASN A 174 -10.53 13.43 3.50
CA ASN A 174 -11.43 14.37 2.82
C ASN A 174 -12.58 14.89 3.68
N ILE A 175 -12.33 15.04 4.99
CA ILE A 175 -13.29 15.62 5.92
C ILE A 175 -13.21 17.14 5.83
N SER A 176 -14.35 17.79 5.59
CA SER A 176 -14.42 19.25 5.58
C SER A 176 -14.38 19.82 7.01
N GLN A 177 -13.99 21.09 7.15
CA GLN A 177 -14.03 21.78 8.44
C GLN A 177 -15.44 21.73 9.07
N GLU A 178 -16.49 21.88 8.26
CA GLU A 178 -17.87 21.85 8.72
C GLU A 178 -18.24 20.49 9.32
N ARG A 179 -17.88 19.40 8.62
CA ARG A 179 -18.09 18.02 9.09
C ARG A 179 -17.31 17.74 10.36
N LEU A 180 -16.07 18.21 10.47
CA LEU A 180 -15.27 18.07 11.68
C LEU A 180 -15.88 18.86 12.85
N ASN A 181 -16.27 20.11 12.61
CA ASN A 181 -16.85 20.99 13.63
C ASN A 181 -18.19 20.48 14.19
N LYS A 182 -18.94 19.70 13.40
CA LYS A 182 -20.17 19.04 13.84
C LYS A 182 -19.95 18.12 15.04
N TYR A 183 -18.75 17.55 15.17
CA TYR A 183 -18.40 16.61 16.25
C TYR A 183 -17.27 17.14 17.15
N LYS A 184 -17.14 18.46 17.28
CA LYS A 184 -16.07 19.12 18.06
C LYS A 184 -16.02 18.68 19.54
N ASP A 185 -17.18 18.36 20.09
CA ASP A 185 -17.39 17.88 21.47
C ASP A 185 -16.87 16.46 21.69
N ARG A 186 -16.62 15.72 20.60
CA ARG A 186 -16.08 14.35 20.60
C ARG A 186 -14.62 14.29 20.19
N ILE A 187 -13.96 15.44 20.05
CA ILE A 187 -12.52 15.52 19.90
C ILE A 187 -11.92 15.34 21.28
N ASN A 188 -11.39 14.15 21.53
CA ASN A 188 -10.63 13.88 22.75
C ASN A 188 -9.37 14.72 22.69
N SER A 189 -9.44 15.89 23.33
CA SER A 189 -8.32 16.80 23.52
C SER A 189 -7.43 16.28 24.65
N GLN A 190 -7.19 14.97 24.71
CA GLN A 190 -6.01 14.53 25.43
C GLN A 190 -4.84 14.87 24.52
N PRO A 191 -3.96 15.82 24.90
CA PRO A 191 -2.67 15.88 24.24
C PRO A 191 -2.12 14.46 24.39
N MET A 192 -1.89 13.76 23.28
CA MET A 192 -1.02 12.60 23.36
C MET A 192 0.22 13.11 24.08
N ASP A 193 0.63 12.44 25.15
CA ASP A 193 1.95 12.64 25.72
C ASP A 193 2.91 12.64 24.54
N VAL A 194 3.37 13.84 24.20
CA VAL A 194 4.37 14.04 23.18
C VAL A 194 5.55 13.30 23.75
N HIS A 195 5.82 12.11 23.24
CA HIS A 195 7.07 11.42 23.47
C HIS A 195 8.16 12.48 23.26
N ASP A 196 8.83 12.80 24.36
CA ASP A 196 9.90 13.77 24.54
C ASP A 196 10.13 14.73 23.36
N SER A 197 9.69 15.97 23.53
CA SER A 197 9.68 17.05 22.53
C SER A 197 11.07 17.54 22.08
N THR A 198 12.11 16.73 22.25
CA THR A 198 13.44 16.92 21.67
C THR A 198 13.60 16.31 20.28
N VAL A 199 12.69 15.43 19.84
CA VAL A 199 12.70 14.94 18.44
C VAL A 199 12.08 16.01 17.54
N ILE A 200 12.93 16.89 17.03
CA ILE A 200 12.51 17.90 16.04
C ILE A 200 12.28 17.17 14.71
N TYR A 201 11.03 16.80 14.42
CA TYR A 201 10.58 16.36 13.10
C TYR A 201 10.55 17.51 12.08
N LYS A 202 11.63 18.30 12.01
CA LYS A 202 11.89 19.14 10.85
C LYS A 202 12.76 18.29 9.93
N ASN A 203 12.23 17.99 8.75
CA ASN A 203 13.05 17.71 7.58
C ASN A 203 13.97 18.92 7.36
N CYS A 204 15.09 18.96 8.09
CA CYS A 204 16.11 19.97 7.98
C CYS A 204 16.79 19.73 6.63
N LYS A 205 16.25 20.35 5.58
CA LYS A 205 16.80 20.40 4.21
C LYS A 205 18.25 20.90 4.11
N ARG A 206 18.93 21.16 5.23
CA ARG A 206 20.21 21.85 5.26
C ARG A 206 21.41 20.90 5.33
N ASN A 207 21.29 19.70 5.90
CA ASN A 207 22.41 18.76 6.01
C ASN A 207 21.98 17.34 5.61
N THR A 208 22.79 16.66 4.80
CA THR A 208 22.62 15.25 4.49
C THR A 208 23.13 14.39 5.65
N PHE A 209 22.67 13.14 5.74
CA PHE A 209 23.17 12.17 6.73
C PHE A 209 24.70 12.07 6.73
N ASP A 210 25.33 12.03 5.56
CA ASP A 210 26.80 11.98 5.45
C ASP A 210 27.49 13.23 6.00
N ALA A 211 26.97 14.42 5.65
CA ALA A 211 27.51 15.68 6.17
C ALA A 211 27.37 15.75 7.70
N TYR A 212 26.34 15.09 8.24
CA TYR A 212 26.10 15.02 9.67
C TYR A 212 27.06 14.05 10.37
N MET A 213 27.20 12.83 9.85
CA MET A 213 28.07 11.80 10.42
C MET A 213 29.57 12.15 10.34
N GLN A 214 29.95 13.13 9.52
CA GLN A 214 31.30 13.71 9.49
C GLN A 214 31.58 14.69 10.64
N GLN A 215 30.56 15.14 11.37
CA GLN A 215 30.76 16.05 12.50
C GLN A 215 31.35 15.30 13.71
N PRO A 216 32.33 15.88 14.43
CA PRO A 216 32.86 15.28 15.64
C PRO A 216 31.73 15.03 16.67
N GLY A 217 31.66 13.82 17.24
CA GLY A 217 30.70 13.47 18.28
C GLY A 217 29.28 13.16 17.83
N ALA A 218 28.99 13.16 16.52
CA ALA A 218 27.75 12.61 15.99
C ALA A 218 27.69 11.09 16.28
N THR A 219 26.58 10.64 16.87
CA THR A 219 26.40 9.21 17.22
C THR A 219 25.04 8.71 16.78
N ILE A 220 25.01 7.52 16.19
CA ILE A 220 23.76 6.85 15.86
C ILE A 220 23.18 6.26 17.15
N VAL A 221 21.99 6.70 17.54
CA VAL A 221 21.35 6.27 18.79
C VAL A 221 20.23 5.26 18.58
N GLU A 222 19.61 5.27 17.40
CA GLU A 222 18.57 4.31 17.04
C GLU A 222 18.61 4.03 15.55
N VAL A 223 18.39 2.77 15.20
CA VAL A 223 18.34 2.29 13.82
C VAL A 223 17.11 1.42 13.67
N ARG A 224 16.24 1.78 12.73
CA ARG A 224 15.07 1.00 12.37
C ARG A 224 15.28 0.37 10.99
N PRO A 225 15.43 -0.96 10.91
CA PRO A 225 15.57 -1.63 9.63
C PRO A 225 14.22 -1.67 8.89
N TYR A 226 14.19 -1.13 7.68
CA TYR A 226 13.08 -1.20 6.72
C TYR A 226 13.64 -1.49 5.32
N THR A 227 12.87 -1.28 4.24
CA THR A 227 13.41 -1.30 2.85
C THR A 227 14.61 -0.36 2.68
N PHE A 228 14.60 0.74 3.44
CA PHE A 228 15.75 1.59 3.72
C PHE A 228 15.86 1.74 5.25
N TYR A 229 17.04 2.07 5.77
CA TYR A 229 17.20 2.35 7.20
C TYR A 229 16.62 3.72 7.55
N SER A 230 15.94 3.79 8.68
CA SER A 230 15.64 5.06 9.34
C SER A 230 16.55 5.20 10.55
N VAL A 231 17.30 6.30 10.62
CA VAL A 231 18.35 6.48 11.62
C VAL A 231 18.07 7.73 12.44
N HIS A 232 18.11 7.59 13.77
CA HIS A 232 18.17 8.71 14.69
C HIS A 232 19.63 8.97 15.06
N VAL A 233 20.08 10.20 14.82
CA VAL A 233 21.45 10.63 15.10
C VAL A 233 21.41 11.68 16.20
N LYS A 234 22.20 11.44 17.24
CA LYS A 234 22.39 12.38 18.34
C LYS A 234 23.54 13.33 18.02
N THR A 235 23.26 14.61 18.20
CA THR A 235 24.14 15.73 17.92
C THR A 235 25.03 16.06 19.12
N LEU A 236 26.07 16.89 18.92
CA LEU A 236 26.89 17.41 20.03
C LEU A 236 26.09 18.26 21.03
N ASP A 237 25.03 18.94 20.57
CA ASP A 237 24.15 19.74 21.41
C ASP A 237 22.97 18.94 21.99
N ASP A 238 23.11 17.61 22.07
CA ASP A 238 22.16 16.67 22.69
C ASP A 238 20.79 16.59 21.97
N ARG A 239 20.70 17.10 20.75
CA ARG A 239 19.51 17.00 19.91
C ARG A 239 19.49 15.66 19.19
N ILE A 240 18.29 15.22 18.81
CA ILE A 240 18.11 14.02 17.98
C ILE A 240 17.56 14.46 16.63
N GLU A 241 18.30 14.15 15.58
CA GLU A 241 17.89 14.37 14.20
C GLU A 241 17.47 13.04 13.56
N TYR A 242 16.39 13.10 12.76
CA TYR A 242 15.82 11.94 12.08
C TYR A 242 16.17 11.95 10.59
N TYR A 243 16.75 10.84 10.14
CA TYR A 243 17.15 10.64 8.76
C TYR A 243 16.39 9.44 8.16
N PRO A 244 15.30 9.67 7.42
CA PRO A 244 14.61 8.61 6.71
C PRO A 244 15.39 8.25 5.42
N HIS A 245 15.23 7.01 4.98
CA HIS A 245 15.74 6.51 3.68
C HIS A 245 17.26 6.42 3.53
N ILE A 246 17.97 5.98 4.57
CA ILE A 246 19.40 5.70 4.49
C ILE A 246 19.62 4.32 3.85
N SER A 247 20.46 4.24 2.82
CA SER A 247 20.77 2.96 2.18
C SER A 247 21.57 2.07 3.14
N LYS A 248 21.52 0.75 2.91
CA LYS A 248 22.30 -0.20 3.72
C LYS A 248 23.79 0.08 3.63
N GLU A 249 24.29 0.37 2.43
CA GLU A 249 25.69 0.69 2.17
C GLU A 249 26.09 1.97 2.91
N GLN A 250 25.25 3.01 2.84
CA GLN A 250 25.49 4.28 3.51
C GLN A 250 25.51 4.12 5.04
N PHE A 251 24.60 3.33 5.60
CA PHE A 251 24.58 3.04 7.03
C PHE A 251 25.81 2.24 7.47
N GLN A 252 26.22 1.22 6.70
CA GLN A 252 27.38 0.38 7.01
C GLN A 252 28.71 1.15 7.03
N LEU A 253 28.86 2.24 6.27
CA LEU A 253 30.05 3.10 6.32
C LEU A 253 30.30 3.70 7.71
N TYR A 254 29.24 3.88 8.50
CA TYR A 254 29.31 4.50 9.83
C TYR A 254 29.02 3.53 10.98
N GLN A 255 28.70 2.27 10.67
CA GLN A 255 28.85 1.16 11.61
C GLN A 255 30.33 0.82 11.74
N LYS A 256 31.14 1.68 12.35
CA LYS A 256 32.49 1.27 12.75
C LYS A 256 32.34 0.22 13.84
N GLU A 257 32.99 -0.92 13.63
CA GLU A 257 33.15 -1.99 14.62
C GLU A 257 33.72 -1.39 15.91
N GLU A 258 32.88 -1.32 16.94
CA GLU A 258 33.35 -1.41 18.33
C GLU A 258 33.77 -2.86 18.63
#